data_AF-A0A9P6V258-F1
#
_entry.id   AF-A0A9P6V258-F1
#
_cell.length_a   1.000
_cell.length_b   1.000
_cell.length_c   1.000
_cell.angle_alpha   90.00
_cell.angle_beta   90.00
_cell.angle_gamma   90.00
#
_symmetry.space_group_name_H-M   'P 1'
#
loop_
_entity.id
_entity.type
_entity.pdbx_description
1 polymer ?
#
loop_
_entity_poly.entity_id
_entity_poly.type
_entity_poly.pdbx_seq_one_letter_code
_entity_poly.pdbx_strand_id
1 'polypeptide(L)'
;MHDWHNFSDEEMRDILDASSAGSAVQQLLASAPNLKRFDAIRRDRSLEADFELNAGDIIAGEPWVCTELESFKALISRRIQRGVYEQLGRLTGLKQLILGHDDVDDTRACHYYEKLAEREYYSEGDVIQKGYQYECLSMTVESGMGAMAGLKELRVLELGAMETGKMDQEWVKVNWPKLGSRYKDTFWTDLGYREYS
;
A
#
# COMPACT_ATOMS: atom_id res chain seq x y z
N MET A 1 16.15 -18.56 -14.64
CA MET A 1 16.26 -18.07 -13.24
C MET A 1 17.30 -16.97 -13.27
N HIS A 2 16.87 -15.72 -13.30
CA HIS A 2 17.79 -14.57 -13.33
C HIS A 2 18.30 -14.32 -11.92
N ASP A 3 19.61 -14.16 -11.77
CA ASP A 3 20.27 -13.91 -10.48
C ASP A 3 20.15 -12.41 -10.16
N TRP A 4 19.31 -12.07 -9.19
CA TRP A 4 18.99 -10.68 -8.83
C TRP A 4 20.02 -10.03 -7.91
N HIS A 5 21.06 -10.76 -7.49
CA HIS A 5 22.05 -10.26 -6.54
C HIS A 5 23.09 -9.29 -7.12
N ASN A 6 23.10 -9.04 -8.43
CA ASN A 6 24.13 -8.25 -9.11
C ASN A 6 23.60 -7.14 -10.03
N PHE A 7 22.32 -6.79 -9.99
CA PHE A 7 21.81 -5.72 -10.83
C PHE A 7 22.32 -4.36 -10.34
N SER A 8 22.93 -3.61 -11.24
CA SER A 8 23.19 -2.19 -11.07
C SER A 8 21.88 -1.39 -11.05
N ASP A 9 21.90 -0.20 -10.46
CA ASP A 9 20.75 0.73 -10.45
C ASP A 9 20.27 1.07 -11.88
N GLU A 10 21.17 0.98 -12.87
CA GLU A 10 20.90 1.24 -14.28
C GLU A 10 20.14 0.07 -14.95
N GLU A 11 20.50 -1.17 -14.64
CA GLU A 11 19.78 -2.34 -15.13
C GLU A 11 18.40 -2.50 -14.46
N MET A 12 18.25 -2.09 -13.21
CA MET A 12 16.91 -2.01 -12.60
C MET A 12 16.02 -1.00 -13.34
N ARG A 13 16.57 0.12 -13.81
CA ARG A 13 15.83 1.11 -14.60
C ARG A 13 15.36 0.55 -15.94
N ASP A 14 16.24 -0.12 -16.68
CA ASP A 14 15.88 -0.68 -18.00
C ASP A 14 14.78 -1.76 -17.92
N ILE A 15 14.76 -2.54 -16.84
CA ILE A 15 13.69 -3.54 -16.57
C ILE A 15 12.37 -2.84 -16.25
N LEU A 16 12.42 -1.69 -15.55
CA LEU A 16 11.24 -0.89 -15.21
C LEU A 16 10.65 -0.15 -16.42
N ASP A 17 11.46 0.15 -17.45
CA ASP A 17 11.01 0.85 -18.67
C ASP A 17 10.30 -0.07 -19.69
N ALA A 18 10.59 -1.38 -19.69
CA ALA A 18 10.03 -2.33 -20.67
C ALA A 18 8.73 -3.02 -20.21
N SER A 19 8.43 -3.02 -18.92
CA SER A 19 7.22 -3.60 -18.34
C SER A 19 6.33 -2.49 -17.79
N SER A 20 5.03 -2.75 -17.58
CA SER A 20 4.27 -1.85 -16.70
C SER A 20 5.00 -1.82 -15.35
N ALA A 21 5.18 -0.64 -14.78
CA ALA A 21 5.97 -0.47 -13.57
C ALA A 21 5.49 -1.40 -12.42
N GLY A 22 4.19 -1.71 -12.38
CA GLY A 22 3.58 -2.70 -11.49
C GLY A 22 4.07 -4.14 -11.71
N SER A 23 4.21 -4.58 -12.96
CA SER A 23 4.69 -5.93 -13.30
C SER A 23 6.16 -6.15 -12.90
N ALA A 24 7.00 -5.14 -13.08
CA ALA A 24 8.41 -5.21 -12.66
C ALA A 24 8.55 -5.33 -11.14
N VAL A 25 7.76 -4.56 -10.37
CA VAL A 25 7.73 -4.69 -8.91
C VAL A 25 7.23 -6.08 -8.49
N GLN A 26 6.17 -6.58 -9.12
CA GLN A 26 5.65 -7.92 -8.83
C GLN A 26 6.73 -8.99 -9.08
N GLN A 27 7.44 -8.89 -10.19
CA GLN A 27 8.51 -9.82 -10.54
C GLN A 27 9.64 -9.79 -9.51
N LEU A 28 10.04 -8.61 -9.04
CA LEU A 28 11.05 -8.43 -8.00
C LEU A 28 10.63 -9.13 -6.69
N LEU A 29 9.40 -8.90 -6.21
CA LEU A 29 8.90 -9.49 -4.97
C LEU A 29 8.75 -11.02 -5.07
N ALA A 30 8.46 -11.53 -6.26
CA ALA A 30 8.35 -12.97 -6.55
C ALA A 30 9.71 -13.65 -6.82
N SER A 31 10.80 -12.91 -7.04
CA SER A 31 12.11 -13.47 -7.39
C SER A 31 13.21 -13.28 -6.34
N ALA A 32 13.01 -12.37 -5.38
CA ALA A 32 14.04 -11.95 -4.42
C ALA A 32 13.76 -12.46 -2.98
N PRO A 33 14.07 -13.74 -2.65
CA PRO A 33 13.72 -14.33 -1.35
C PRO A 33 14.40 -13.65 -0.16
N ASN A 34 15.57 -13.06 -0.39
CA ASN A 34 16.38 -12.40 0.64
C ASN A 34 16.13 -10.88 0.72
N LEU A 35 15.11 -10.36 0.02
CA LEU A 35 14.78 -8.94 0.05
C LEU A 35 14.27 -8.55 1.44
N LYS A 36 14.95 -7.60 2.10
CA LYS A 36 14.60 -7.14 3.46
C LYS A 36 13.85 -5.81 3.49
N ARG A 37 13.98 -5.02 2.44
CA ARG A 37 13.35 -3.70 2.36
C ARG A 37 12.92 -3.39 0.94
N PHE A 38 11.70 -2.88 0.80
CA PHE A 38 11.14 -2.40 -0.44
C PHE A 38 10.47 -1.04 -0.19
N ASP A 39 10.87 -0.02 -0.94
CA ASP A 39 10.43 1.37 -0.74
C ASP A 39 10.11 1.98 -2.11
N ALA A 40 8.84 1.95 -2.49
CA ALA A 40 8.32 2.47 -3.77
C ALA A 40 7.71 3.87 -3.65
N ILE A 41 7.67 4.44 -2.44
CA ILE A 41 7.13 5.79 -2.20
C ILE A 41 8.28 6.78 -2.31
N ARG A 42 8.25 7.66 -3.31
CA ARG A 42 9.27 8.70 -3.48
C ARG A 42 8.97 9.90 -2.59
N ARG A 43 10.03 10.45 -1.99
CA ARG A 43 9.93 11.72 -1.24
C ARG A 43 9.93 12.96 -2.13
N ASP A 44 10.47 12.84 -3.34
CA ASP A 44 10.58 13.94 -4.31
C ASP A 44 9.82 13.56 -5.58
N ARG A 45 8.66 14.19 -5.74
CA ARG A 45 7.70 14.00 -6.85
C ARG A 45 7.89 15.02 -7.97
N SER A 46 8.90 15.89 -7.88
CA SER A 46 9.07 16.99 -8.82
C SER A 46 9.49 16.56 -10.23
N LEU A 47 9.90 15.29 -10.42
CA LEU A 47 10.53 14.85 -11.67
C LEU A 47 9.93 13.62 -12.34
N GLU A 48 9.28 12.69 -11.61
CA GLU A 48 8.79 11.42 -12.19
C GLU A 48 7.56 10.89 -11.43
N ALA A 49 6.71 10.10 -12.11
CA ALA A 49 5.53 9.48 -11.51
C ALA A 49 5.91 8.42 -10.47
N ASP A 50 5.12 8.30 -9.41
CA ASP A 50 5.31 7.23 -8.42
C ASP A 50 5.05 5.85 -9.02
N PHE A 51 5.73 4.84 -8.46
CA PHE A 51 5.47 3.45 -8.77
C PHE A 51 4.17 3.03 -8.10
N GLU A 52 3.09 2.92 -8.87
CA GLU A 52 1.84 2.34 -8.41
C GLU A 52 1.84 0.83 -8.64
N LEU A 53 1.62 0.08 -7.56
CA LEU A 53 1.40 -1.35 -7.65
C LEU A 53 -0.05 -1.61 -8.06
N ASN A 54 -0.23 -2.05 -9.30
CA ASN A 54 -1.55 -2.45 -9.78
C ASN A 54 -1.98 -3.75 -9.08
N ALA A 55 -3.13 -3.72 -8.43
CA ALA A 55 -3.67 -4.88 -7.72
C ALA A 55 -3.90 -6.10 -8.66
N GLY A 56 -4.18 -5.85 -9.94
CA GLY A 56 -4.29 -6.88 -10.97
C GLY A 56 -2.98 -7.65 -11.16
N ASP A 57 -1.85 -6.95 -11.24
CA ASP A 57 -0.52 -7.55 -11.40
C ASP A 57 -0.14 -8.38 -10.17
N ILE A 58 -0.49 -7.89 -8.97
CA ILE A 58 -0.24 -8.61 -7.71
C ILE A 58 -0.96 -9.96 -7.65
N ILE A 59 -2.17 -10.01 -8.19
CA ILE A 59 -3.06 -11.18 -8.06
C ILE A 59 -2.86 -12.16 -9.20
N ALA A 60 -2.63 -11.66 -10.41
CA ALA A 60 -2.29 -12.50 -11.56
C ALA A 60 -0.84 -13.03 -11.47
N GLY A 61 0.02 -12.35 -10.72
CA GLY A 61 1.42 -12.70 -10.58
C GLY A 61 1.70 -13.89 -9.67
N GLU A 62 2.95 -14.36 -9.74
CA GLU A 62 3.48 -15.39 -8.85
C GLU A 62 3.46 -14.94 -7.38
N PRO A 63 3.31 -15.86 -6.41
CA PRO A 63 3.39 -15.53 -5.00
C PRO A 63 4.70 -14.83 -4.62
N TRP A 64 4.63 -13.86 -3.71
CA TRP A 64 5.83 -13.23 -3.18
C TRP A 64 6.66 -14.24 -2.39
N VAL A 65 7.96 -14.31 -2.70
CA VAL A 65 8.91 -15.23 -2.06
C VAL A 65 9.80 -14.54 -1.05
N CYS A 66 9.77 -13.20 -0.99
CA CYS A 66 10.51 -12.37 -0.04
C CYS A 66 9.94 -12.44 1.39
N THR A 67 9.87 -13.64 1.97
CA THR A 67 9.26 -13.85 3.30
C THR A 67 10.04 -13.19 4.44
N GLU A 68 11.31 -12.83 4.21
CA GLU A 68 12.15 -12.07 5.14
C GLU A 68 12.02 -10.55 5.00
N LEU A 69 11.06 -10.06 4.20
CA LEU A 69 10.84 -8.63 4.02
C LEU A 69 10.44 -7.99 5.36
N GLU A 70 11.23 -7.03 5.82
CA GLU A 70 11.04 -6.37 7.11
C GLU A 70 10.34 -5.01 6.99
N SER A 71 10.49 -4.34 5.85
CA SER A 71 9.91 -3.01 5.58
C SER A 71 9.36 -2.98 4.16
N PHE A 72 8.06 -2.67 4.05
CA PHE A 72 7.36 -2.53 2.79
C PHE A 72 6.63 -1.19 2.75
N LYS A 73 6.90 -0.42 1.68
CA LYS A 73 6.22 0.84 1.41
C LYS A 73 5.83 0.93 -0.05
N ALA A 74 4.55 1.12 -0.32
CA ALA A 74 4.05 1.26 -1.68
C ALA A 74 2.69 1.96 -1.74
N LEU A 75 2.40 2.52 -2.93
CA LEU A 75 1.06 2.94 -3.31
C LEU A 75 0.32 1.74 -3.89
N ILE A 76 -0.91 1.51 -3.42
CA ILE A 76 -1.74 0.39 -3.86
C ILE A 76 -3.17 0.89 -4.09
N SER A 77 -3.72 0.61 -5.27
CA SER A 77 -5.11 0.95 -5.61
C SER A 77 -6.14 -0.09 -5.13
N ARG A 78 -7.38 0.39 -4.92
CA ARG A 78 -8.52 -0.32 -4.34
C ARG A 78 -8.99 -1.52 -5.14
N ARG A 79 -8.69 -1.55 -6.44
CA ARG A 79 -9.41 -2.42 -7.39
C ARG A 79 -9.38 -3.89 -6.98
N ILE A 80 -8.38 -4.35 -6.21
CA ILE A 80 -8.42 -5.70 -5.62
C ILE A 80 -7.76 -5.79 -4.24
N GLN A 81 -8.41 -5.16 -3.27
CA GLN A 81 -7.91 -5.06 -1.90
C GLN A 81 -7.61 -6.41 -1.21
N ARG A 82 -8.47 -7.40 -1.39
CA ARG A 82 -8.32 -8.70 -0.70
C ARG A 82 -7.06 -9.45 -1.13
N GLY A 83 -6.76 -9.49 -2.44
CA GLY A 83 -5.59 -10.22 -2.93
C GLY A 83 -4.28 -9.56 -2.51
N VAL A 84 -4.25 -8.23 -2.40
CA VAL A 84 -3.12 -7.50 -1.81
C VAL A 84 -2.91 -7.92 -0.36
N TYR A 85 -3.97 -7.98 0.45
CA TYR A 85 -3.86 -8.44 1.84
C TYR A 85 -3.44 -9.89 1.97
N GLU A 86 -3.85 -10.75 1.05
CA GLU A 86 -3.41 -12.14 1.01
C GLU A 86 -1.91 -12.26 0.70
N GLN A 87 -1.35 -11.39 -0.15
CA GLN A 87 0.10 -11.35 -0.41
C GLN A 87 0.87 -10.73 0.76
N LEU A 88 0.41 -9.58 1.29
CA LEU A 88 0.99 -8.95 2.47
C LEU A 88 0.99 -9.92 3.67
N GLY A 89 -0.08 -10.68 3.88
CA GLY A 89 -0.20 -11.64 4.97
C GLY A 89 0.84 -12.78 4.94
N ARG A 90 1.49 -13.03 3.80
CA ARG A 90 2.59 -14.01 3.66
C ARG A 90 3.92 -13.48 4.19
N LEU A 91 4.07 -12.17 4.32
CA LEU A 91 5.29 -11.51 4.77
C LEU A 91 5.39 -11.56 6.30
N THR A 92 5.45 -12.75 6.89
CA THR A 92 5.37 -12.93 8.36
C THR A 92 6.52 -12.28 9.13
N GLY A 93 7.64 -11.98 8.46
CA GLY A 93 8.77 -11.21 8.99
C GLY A 93 8.59 -9.68 8.96
N LEU A 94 7.49 -9.18 8.41
CA LEU A 94 7.25 -7.76 8.21
C LEU A 94 7.15 -7.01 9.54
N LYS A 95 8.01 -5.99 9.72
CA LYS A 95 8.09 -5.15 10.92
C LYS A 95 7.49 -3.77 10.67
N GLN A 96 7.53 -3.28 9.43
CA GLN A 96 7.01 -1.98 9.04
C GLN A 96 6.18 -2.11 7.76
N LEU A 97 4.94 -1.65 7.82
CA LEU A 97 4.03 -1.53 6.69
C LEU A 97 3.60 -0.07 6.57
N ILE A 98 3.92 0.54 5.43
CA ILE A 98 3.47 1.90 5.11
C ILE A 98 2.68 1.85 3.81
N LEU A 99 1.42 2.25 3.88
CA LEU A 99 0.49 2.22 2.76
C LEU A 99 -0.16 3.60 2.58
N GLY A 100 -0.60 3.86 1.35
CA GLY A 100 -1.26 5.11 1.01
C GLY A 100 -0.28 6.25 0.77
N HIS A 101 -0.80 7.46 0.74
CA HIS A 101 -0.10 8.62 0.22
C HIS A 101 0.05 9.70 1.30
N ASP A 102 1.21 10.34 1.32
CA ASP A 102 1.51 11.45 2.23
C ASP A 102 0.91 12.78 1.76
N ASP A 103 0.80 13.00 0.45
CA ASP A 103 0.35 14.26 -0.11
C ASP A 103 -0.97 14.14 -0.89
N VAL A 104 -2.13 14.34 -0.25
CA VAL A 104 -3.38 14.42 -1.01
C VAL A 104 -3.41 15.78 -1.69
N ASP A 105 -2.81 15.83 -2.87
CA ASP A 105 -2.81 17.02 -3.71
C ASP A 105 -4.26 17.43 -3.95
N ASP A 106 -4.63 18.55 -3.32
CA ASP A 106 -5.95 19.16 -3.38
C ASP A 106 -6.38 19.43 -4.84
N THR A 107 -5.42 19.58 -5.76
CA THR A 107 -5.71 19.71 -7.21
C THR A 107 -5.99 18.37 -7.90
N ARG A 108 -5.41 17.24 -7.45
CA ARG A 108 -5.76 15.90 -7.95
C ARG A 108 -7.15 15.47 -7.53
N ALA A 109 -7.60 15.84 -6.32
CA ALA A 109 -8.97 15.62 -5.89
C ALA A 109 -9.98 16.31 -6.83
N CYS A 110 -9.62 17.47 -7.40
CA CYS A 110 -10.43 18.18 -8.39
C CYS A 110 -10.39 17.54 -9.79
N HIS A 111 -9.25 17.01 -10.25
CA HIS A 111 -9.17 16.35 -11.56
C HIS A 111 -9.93 15.01 -11.64
N TYR A 112 -10.16 14.36 -10.50
CA TYR A 112 -11.02 13.18 -10.46
C TYR A 112 -12.48 13.48 -10.82
N TYR A 113 -12.98 14.69 -10.54
CA TYR A 113 -14.34 15.08 -10.92
C TYR A 113 -14.59 15.00 -12.44
N GLU A 114 -13.58 15.18 -13.28
CA GLU A 114 -13.73 15.07 -14.74
C GLU A 114 -13.71 13.62 -15.23
N LYS A 115 -12.96 12.72 -14.57
CA LYS A 115 -12.92 11.28 -14.91
C LYS A 115 -14.12 10.49 -14.40
N LEU A 116 -14.87 11.01 -13.43
CA LEU A 116 -16.12 10.41 -12.92
C LEU A 116 -17.22 10.23 -13.98
N ALA A 117 -17.10 10.89 -15.13
CA ALA A 117 -17.97 10.66 -16.27
C ALA A 117 -17.91 9.20 -16.80
N GLU A 118 -16.88 8.43 -16.44
CA GLU A 118 -16.68 7.02 -16.87
C GLU A 118 -17.25 5.95 -15.90
N ARG A 119 -18.07 6.35 -14.91
CA ARG A 119 -19.20 5.56 -14.36
C ARG A 119 -19.00 4.23 -13.59
N GLU A 120 -17.82 3.83 -13.11
CA GLU A 120 -17.73 2.55 -12.39
C GLU A 120 -17.80 2.59 -10.84
N TYR A 121 -17.58 3.72 -10.16
CA TYR A 121 -17.28 3.66 -8.70
C TYR A 121 -17.97 4.65 -7.77
N TYR A 122 -18.68 5.66 -8.28
CA TYR A 122 -19.29 6.69 -7.42
C TYR A 122 -20.76 6.85 -7.78
N SER A 123 -21.60 6.94 -6.75
CA SER A 123 -23.01 7.27 -6.93
C SER A 123 -23.14 8.78 -7.08
N GLU A 124 -24.06 9.21 -7.94
CA GLU A 124 -24.40 10.62 -8.07
C GLU A 124 -24.88 11.14 -6.69
N GLY A 125 -24.08 12.00 -6.06
CA GLY A 125 -24.34 12.53 -4.71
C GLY A 125 -23.28 12.20 -3.64
N ASP A 126 -22.29 11.37 -3.94
CA ASP A 126 -21.17 11.14 -3.02
C ASP A 126 -20.32 12.42 -2.91
N VAL A 127 -20.38 13.07 -1.74
CA VAL A 127 -19.54 14.25 -1.47
C VAL A 127 -18.10 13.75 -1.31
N ILE A 128 -17.29 13.94 -2.36
CA ILE A 128 -15.83 13.74 -2.29
C ILE A 128 -15.30 14.67 -1.20
N GLN A 129 -14.99 14.11 -0.04
CA GLN A 129 -14.31 14.79 1.04
C GLN A 129 -12.90 15.09 0.57
N LYS A 130 -12.56 16.38 0.53
CA LYS A 130 -11.18 16.82 0.28
C LYS A 130 -10.24 16.08 1.23
N GLY A 131 -9.14 15.58 0.68
CA GLY A 131 -8.15 14.81 1.43
C GLY A 131 -8.42 13.29 1.47
N TYR A 132 -9.57 12.78 1.05
CA TYR A 132 -9.80 11.34 1.10
C TYR A 132 -9.28 10.61 -0.13
N GLN A 133 -8.49 9.53 0.05
CA GLN A 133 -8.17 8.63 -1.05
C GLN A 133 -9.24 7.54 -1.17
N TYR A 134 -10.27 7.84 -1.95
CA TYR A 134 -11.34 6.91 -2.34
C TYR A 134 -10.86 5.73 -3.17
N GLU A 135 -9.58 5.69 -3.56
CA GLU A 135 -8.96 4.57 -4.23
C GLU A 135 -7.97 3.80 -3.35
N CYS A 136 -7.83 4.13 -2.06
CA CYS A 136 -6.95 3.38 -1.16
C CYS A 136 -7.68 2.31 -0.34
N LEU A 137 -6.97 1.24 0.00
CA LEU A 137 -7.49 0.07 0.74
C LEU A 137 -8.15 0.50 2.06
N SER A 138 -9.34 -0.01 2.37
CA SER A 138 -9.98 0.17 3.69
C SER A 138 -9.29 -0.69 4.76
N MET A 139 -8.79 -0.18 5.87
CA MET A 139 -8.10 -1.02 6.88
C MET A 139 -9.06 -1.61 7.92
N THR A 140 -10.04 -2.40 7.45
CA THR A 140 -11.07 -3.04 8.29
C THR A 140 -11.06 -4.57 8.16
N VAL A 141 -11.57 -5.29 9.16
CA VAL A 141 -11.65 -6.76 9.10
C VAL A 141 -12.56 -7.20 7.96
N GLU A 142 -13.69 -6.51 7.79
CA GLU A 142 -14.70 -6.72 6.75
C GLU A 142 -14.12 -6.61 5.34
N SER A 143 -13.20 -5.67 5.13
CA SER A 143 -12.53 -5.47 3.84
C SER A 143 -11.39 -6.47 3.56
N GLY A 144 -11.06 -7.34 4.53
CA GLY A 144 -10.07 -8.41 4.36
C GLY A 144 -8.78 -8.25 5.15
N MET A 145 -8.67 -7.27 6.07
CA MET A 145 -7.51 -7.15 6.98
C MET A 145 -7.22 -8.45 7.74
N GLY A 146 -8.25 -9.29 7.94
CA GLY A 146 -8.14 -10.65 8.46
C GLY A 146 -7.04 -11.51 7.81
N ALA A 147 -6.77 -11.34 6.51
CA ALA A 147 -5.73 -12.08 5.80
C ALA A 147 -4.30 -11.76 6.31
N MET A 148 -4.11 -10.62 6.97
CA MET A 148 -2.84 -10.18 7.54
C MET A 148 -2.68 -10.54 9.04
N ALA A 149 -3.57 -11.37 9.60
CA ALA A 149 -3.50 -11.81 11.01
C ALA A 149 -2.16 -12.46 11.40
N GLY A 150 -1.44 -13.01 10.41
CA GLY A 150 -0.14 -13.68 10.58
C GLY A 150 1.05 -12.72 10.78
N LEU A 151 0.89 -11.42 10.59
CA LEU A 151 1.96 -10.40 10.72
C LEU A 151 2.33 -10.12 12.19
N LYS A 152 2.76 -11.16 12.92
CA LYS A 152 3.03 -11.08 14.37
C LYS A 152 4.24 -10.20 14.71
N GLU A 153 5.14 -9.98 13.74
CA GLU A 153 6.32 -9.12 13.88
C GLU A 153 6.08 -7.65 13.57
N LEU A 154 4.87 -7.27 13.15
CA LEU A 154 4.54 -5.90 12.77
C LEU A 154 4.65 -4.95 13.97
N ARG A 155 5.43 -3.87 13.80
CA ARG A 155 5.74 -2.85 14.83
C ARG A 155 5.36 -1.43 14.43
N VAL A 156 5.26 -1.19 13.12
CA VAL A 156 4.92 0.11 12.55
C VAL A 156 3.88 -0.11 11.47
N LEU A 157 2.76 0.59 11.61
CA LEU A 157 1.73 0.69 10.59
C LEU A 157 1.44 2.18 10.40
N GLU A 158 1.73 2.67 9.20
CA GLU A 158 1.46 4.05 8.79
C GLU A 158 0.53 4.00 7.58
N LEU A 159 -0.60 4.71 7.70
CA LEU A 159 -1.67 4.73 6.70
C LEU A 159 -1.89 6.17 6.27
N GLY A 160 -1.50 6.50 5.05
CA GLY A 160 -1.63 7.85 4.48
C GLY A 160 -2.94 8.00 3.70
N ALA A 161 -3.84 8.87 4.18
CA ALA A 161 -5.10 9.21 3.52
C ALA A 161 -6.04 8.02 3.24
N MET A 162 -5.94 6.96 4.04
CA MET A 162 -6.73 5.73 3.87
C MET A 162 -7.95 5.73 4.81
N GLU A 163 -8.99 5.01 4.41
CA GLU A 163 -10.11 4.71 5.30
C GLU A 163 -9.69 3.70 6.36
N THR A 164 -9.45 4.16 7.58
CA THR A 164 -9.05 3.31 8.70
C THR A 164 -10.25 2.76 9.48
N GLY A 165 -11.45 3.29 9.23
CA GLY A 165 -12.69 2.90 9.92
C GLY A 165 -12.56 2.92 11.44
N LYS A 166 -13.52 2.31 12.15
CA LYS A 166 -13.25 1.87 13.52
C LYS A 166 -12.41 0.61 13.44
N MET A 167 -11.12 0.77 13.15
CA MET A 167 -10.16 -0.33 13.21
C MET A 167 -10.37 -1.08 14.52
N ASP A 168 -10.65 -2.39 14.42
CA ASP A 168 -11.00 -3.19 15.59
C ASP A 168 -9.76 -3.30 16.49
N GLN A 169 -9.69 -2.42 17.48
CA GLN A 169 -8.55 -2.32 18.39
C GLN A 169 -8.32 -3.63 19.14
N GLU A 170 -9.38 -4.39 19.42
CA GLU A 170 -9.26 -5.70 20.06
C GLU A 170 -8.69 -6.71 19.07
N TRP A 171 -9.16 -6.71 17.81
CA TRP A 171 -8.55 -7.52 16.75
C TRP A 171 -7.07 -7.22 16.59
N VAL A 172 -6.67 -5.94 16.58
CA VAL A 172 -5.28 -5.50 16.43
C VAL A 172 -4.42 -5.94 17.60
N LYS A 173 -4.89 -5.78 18.84
CA LYS A 173 -4.17 -6.24 20.04
C LYS A 173 -3.91 -7.74 20.00
N VAL A 174 -4.91 -8.52 19.57
CA VAL A 174 -4.82 -9.99 19.48
C VAL A 174 -3.91 -10.41 18.32
N ASN A 175 -4.02 -9.75 17.17
CA ASN A 175 -3.37 -10.22 15.95
C ASN A 175 -1.98 -9.61 15.72
N TRP A 176 -1.75 -8.36 16.11
CA TRP A 176 -0.49 -7.63 15.94
C TRP A 176 0.04 -7.12 17.30
N PRO A 177 0.38 -8.02 18.23
CA PRO A 177 0.73 -7.65 19.61
C PRO A 177 1.98 -6.77 19.73
N LYS A 178 2.82 -6.73 18.69
CA LYS A 178 4.05 -5.92 18.63
C LYS A 178 3.84 -4.53 18.03
N LEU A 179 2.65 -4.22 17.52
CA LEU A 179 2.36 -2.94 16.85
C LEU A 179 2.50 -1.73 17.80
N GLY A 180 2.49 -1.97 19.11
CA GLY A 180 2.76 -0.97 20.14
C GLY A 180 1.81 0.24 20.03
N SER A 181 2.25 1.37 20.58
CA SER A 181 1.55 2.66 20.44
C SER A 181 1.93 3.42 19.16
N ARG A 182 2.74 2.82 18.28
CA ARG A 182 3.26 3.45 17.05
C ARG A 182 2.39 3.17 15.83
N TYR A 183 1.11 2.89 16.06
CA TYR A 183 0.11 3.14 15.05
C TYR A 183 0.05 4.65 14.83
N LYS A 184 0.38 5.09 13.62
CA LYS A 184 0.22 6.49 13.25
C LYS A 184 -0.76 6.56 12.10
N ASP A 185 -1.97 6.98 12.42
CA ASP A 185 -2.85 7.60 11.45
C ASP A 185 -2.40 9.06 11.30
N THR A 186 -1.33 9.27 10.52
CA THR A 186 -0.74 10.60 10.36
C THR A 186 -1.71 11.53 9.66
N PHE A 187 -2.58 11.00 8.79
CA PHE A 187 -3.45 11.80 7.95
C PHE A 187 -4.45 12.65 8.74
N TRP A 188 -5.26 12.04 9.61
CA TRP A 188 -6.24 12.81 10.40
C TRP A 188 -5.57 13.71 11.43
N THR A 189 -4.47 13.23 12.01
CA THR A 189 -3.74 13.98 13.04
C THR A 189 -3.11 15.25 12.46
N ASP A 190 -2.48 15.14 11.29
CA ASP A 190 -1.78 16.25 10.63
C ASP A 190 -2.77 17.28 10.05
N LEU A 191 -3.99 16.86 9.69
CA LEU A 191 -5.09 17.74 9.30
C LEU A 191 -5.85 18.36 10.49
N GLY A 192 -5.45 18.05 11.73
CA GLY A 192 -6.04 18.64 12.94
C GLY A 192 -7.31 17.94 13.45
N TYR A 193 -7.71 16.81 12.87
CA TYR A 193 -8.86 16.01 13.27
C TYR A 193 -8.51 15.05 14.42
N ARG A 194 -8.27 15.61 15.62
CA ARG A 194 -7.87 14.86 16.83
C ARG A 194 -8.87 13.81 17.34
N GLU A 195 -10.09 13.83 16.84
CA GLU A 195 -11.16 12.90 17.23
C GLU A 195 -11.07 11.53 16.53
N TYR A 196 -10.19 11.40 15.53
CA TYR A 196 -9.93 10.16 14.79
C TYR A 196 -8.57 9.53 15.11
N SER A 197 -7.78 10.15 15.99
CA SER A 197 -6.47 9.69 16.45
C SER A 197 -6.52 8.92 17.77
#